data_AF-A0A920NY13-F1
#
_entry.id   AF-A0A920NY13-F1
#
_cell.length_a   1.000
_cell.length_b   1.000
_cell.length_c   1.000
_cell.angle_alpha   90.00
_cell.angle_beta   90.00
_cell.angle_gamma   90.00
#
_symmetry.space_group_name_H-M   'P 1'
#
loop_
_entity.id
_entity.type
_entity.pdbx_description
1 polymer ?
#
loop_
_entity_poly.entity_id
_entity_poly.type
_entity_poly.pdbx_seq_one_letter_code
_entity_poly.pdbx_strand_id
1 'polypeptide(L)' 'MSGLTILLPHGHEGQGPEHSSSRIERFLTMCAEDNIQVANCTSPANYFHILRRKTFKRFSKTINFNDTKIYLEA' A
#
# COMPACT_ATOMS: atom_id res chain seq x y z
N MET A 1 11.13 7.65 14.24
CA MET A 1 10.48 7.24 12.96
C MET A 1 9.99 5.79 13.10
N SER A 2 8.76 5.50 12.68
CA SER A 2 8.06 4.21 12.93
C SER A 2 8.21 3.21 11.78
N GLY A 3 8.24 1.92 12.11
CA GLY A 3 8.30 0.78 11.19
C GLY A 3 6.96 0.36 10.58
N LEU A 4 5.88 1.14 10.75
CA LEU A 4 4.52 0.74 10.41
C LEU A 4 4.31 0.47 8.91
N THR A 5 3.61 -0.63 8.63
CA THR A 5 3.06 -0.98 7.31
C THR A 5 1.54 -0.88 7.37
N ILE A 6 0.94 -0.15 6.43
CA ILE A 6 -0.52 -0.02 6.30
C ILE A 6 -0.92 -0.70 4.99
N LEU A 7 -1.86 -1.64 5.07
CA LEU A 7 -2.45 -2.32 3.92
C LEU A 7 -3.85 -1.75 3.72
N LEU A 8 -4.08 -1.11 2.57
CA LEU A 8 -5.35 -0.49 2.25
C LEU A 8 -5.94 -1.17 1.01
N PRO A 9 -7.02 -1.94 1.17
CA PRO A 9 -7.75 -2.47 0.03
C PRO A 9 -8.27 -1.31 -0.83
N HIS A 10 -7.92 -1.34 -2.10
CA HIS A 10 -8.33 -0.39 -3.14
C HIS A 10 -8.88 -1.20 -4.30
N GLY A 11 -9.79 -0.67 -5.11
CA GLY A 11 -10.26 -1.35 -6.32
C GLY A 11 -11.65 -0.90 -6.75
N HIS A 12 -11.82 -0.59 -8.03
CA HIS A 12 -13.10 -0.16 -8.58
C HIS A 12 -13.91 -1.34 -9.10
N GLU A 13 -14.51 -2.10 -8.18
CA GLU A 13 -15.24 -3.35 -8.49
C GLU A 13 -16.78 -3.21 -8.45
N GLY A 14 -17.29 -1.97 -8.50
CA GLY A 14 -18.73 -1.71 -8.50
C GLY A 14 -19.42 -1.80 -7.13
N GLN A 15 -18.66 -1.96 -6.05
CA GLN A 15 -19.16 -2.03 -4.66
C GLN A 15 -19.59 -0.66 -4.07
N GLY A 16 -19.58 0.41 -4.87
CA GLY A 16 -19.92 1.77 -4.44
C GLY A 16 -18.74 2.58 -3.90
N PRO A 17 -18.95 3.87 -3.60
CA PRO A 17 -17.88 4.84 -3.35
C PRO A 17 -17.07 4.57 -2.08
N GLU A 18 -17.71 4.05 -1.03
CA GLU A 18 -17.06 3.78 0.27
C GLU A 18 -16.23 2.48 0.28
N HIS A 19 -16.36 1.65 -0.76
CA HIS A 19 -15.66 0.37 -0.89
C HIS A 19 -14.64 0.34 -2.02
N SER A 20 -14.48 1.45 -2.76
CA SER A 20 -13.66 1.48 -3.97
C SER A 20 -12.29 2.11 -3.78
N SER A 21 -12.17 3.13 -2.92
CA SER A 21 -10.96 3.96 -2.86
C SER A 21 -10.41 4.11 -1.46
N SER A 22 -9.14 3.80 -1.32
CA SER A 22 -8.31 4.14 -0.17
C SER A 22 -7.76 5.58 -0.21
N ARG A 23 -8.14 6.40 -1.20
CA ARG A 23 -7.73 7.81 -1.32
C ARG A 23 -6.21 8.00 -1.42
N ILE A 24 -5.57 7.28 -2.35
CA ILE A 24 -4.11 7.25 -2.58
C ILE A 24 -3.54 8.67 -2.71
N GLU A 25 -4.27 9.56 -3.38
CA GLU A 25 -3.91 10.96 -3.60
C GLU A 25 -3.60 11.71 -2.30
N ARG A 26 -4.28 11.40 -1.20
CA ARG A 26 -4.01 12.02 0.11
C ARG A 26 -2.65 11.60 0.65
N PHE A 27 -2.29 10.34 0.48
CA PHE A 27 -1.00 9.83 0.94
C PHE A 27 0.14 10.38 0.10
N LEU A 28 -0.06 10.56 -1.21
CA LEU A 28 0.91 11.21 -2.08
C LEU A 28 1.14 12.67 -1.70
N THR A 29 0.08 13.43 -1.39
CA THR A 29 0.21 14.82 -0.91
C THR A 29 0.98 14.92 0.41
N MET A 30 0.88 13.91 1.28
CA MET A 30 1.64 13.85 2.54
C MET A 30 3.07 13.33 2.40
N CYS A 31 3.48 12.85 1.21
CA CYS A 31 4.83 12.37 0.98
C CYS A 31 5.80 13.56 0.90
N ALA A 32 6.76 13.58 1.83
CA ALA A 32 7.85 14.55 1.87
C ALA A 32 9.09 13.89 2.49
N GLU A 33 10.29 14.17 1.96
CA GLU A 33 11.56 13.73 2.56
C GLU A 33 11.62 12.22 2.91
N ASP A 34 11.16 11.36 2.01
CA ASP A 34 11.13 9.89 2.21
C ASP A 34 10.37 9.42 3.47
N ASN A 35 9.49 10.26 4.03
CA ASN A 35 8.72 9.98 5.24
C ASN A 35 7.76 8.77 5.06
N ILE A 36 7.24 8.59 3.85
CA ILE A 36 6.26 7.57 3.46
C ILE A 36 6.69 6.94 2.14
N GLN A 37 6.61 5.61 2.08
CA GLN A 37 6.70 4.82 0.86
C GLN A 37 5.31 4.34 0.47
N VAL A 38 4.75 4.91 -0.59
CA VAL A 38 3.50 4.49 -1.20
C VAL A 38 3.78 3.48 -2.32
N ALA A 39 3.10 2.34 -2.31
CA ALA A 39 3.19 1.33 -3.37
C ALA A 39 1.79 0.85 -3.77
N ASN A 40 1.60 0.54 -5.06
CA ASN A 40 0.47 -0.22 -5.57
C ASN A 40 1.02 -1.50 -6.21
N CYS A 41 0.83 -2.64 -5.55
CA CYS A 41 1.40 -3.91 -6.01
C CYS A 41 0.40 -4.63 -6.91
N THR A 42 0.83 -5.00 -8.11
CA THR A 42 0.02 -5.77 -9.06
C THR A 42 0.41 -7.25 -9.13
N SER A 43 1.46 -7.67 -8.40
CA SER A 43 1.91 -9.06 -8.37
C SER A 43 2.28 -9.51 -6.95
N PRO A 44 2.07 -10.79 -6.59
CA PRO A 44 2.48 -11.34 -5.30
C PRO A 44 3.98 -11.20 -5.02
N ALA A 45 4.82 -11.30 -6.06
CA ALA A 45 6.27 -11.13 -5.95
C ALA A 45 6.65 -9.71 -5.51
N ASN A 46 6.03 -8.68 -6.10
CA ASN A 46 6.26 -7.28 -5.71
C ASN A 46 5.85 -7.04 -4.26
N TYR A 47 4.70 -7.60 -3.87
CA TYR A 47 4.21 -7.53 -2.50
C TYR A 47 5.21 -8.15 -1.50
N PHE A 48 5.67 -9.38 -1.78
CA PHE A 48 6.68 -10.06 -0.97
C PHE A 48 7.99 -9.26 -0.84
N HIS A 49 8.51 -8.73 -1.95
CA HIS A 49 9.75 -7.97 -1.94
C HIS A 49 9.63 -6.63 -1.19
N ILE A 50 8.47 -5.97 -1.22
CA ILE A 50 8.22 -4.74 -0.45
C ILE A 50 8.17 -5.03 1.04
N LEU A 51 7.45 -6.07 1.47
CA LEU A 51 7.42 -6.48 2.87
C LEU A 51 8.81 -6.84 3.39
N ARG A 52 9.58 -7.61 2.61
CA ARG A 52 10.95 -7.98 2.97
C ARG A 52 11.86 -6.76 3.06
N ARG A 53 11.80 -5.84 2.07
CA ARG A 53 12.59 -4.61 2.06
C ARG A 53 12.30 -3.75 3.29
N LYS A 54 11.06 -3.75 3.76
CA LYS A 54 10.63 -2.99 4.93
C LYS A 54 11.30 -3.46 6.23
N THR A 55 11.48 -4.77 6.41
CA THR A 55 12.20 -5.32 7.58
C THR A 55 13.64 -4.82 7.66
N PHE A 56 14.29 -4.59 6.51
CA PHE A 56 15.68 -4.12 6.46
C PHE A 56 15.80 -2.58 6.40
N LYS A 57 14.73 -1.84 6.07
CA LYS A 57 14.75 -0.37 5.98
C LYS A 57 14.32 0.25 7.30
N ARG A 58 15.25 0.93 7.97
CA ARG A 58 15.12 1.27 9.39
C ARG A 58 14.08 2.35 9.72
N PHE A 59 13.60 3.19 8.79
CA PHE A 59 12.91 4.44 9.19
C PHE A 59 11.75 5.06 8.35
N SER A 60 11.10 4.41 7.36
CA SER A 60 10.00 5.06 6.59
C SER A 60 8.67 4.33 6.71
N LYS A 61 7.52 5.02 6.85
CA LYS A 61 6.19 4.34 6.87
C LYS A 61 5.90 3.76 5.50
N THR A 62 5.41 2.52 5.41
CA THR A 62 5.05 1.91 4.12
C THR A 62 3.54 1.78 4.02
N ILE A 63 2.98 2.21 2.90
CA ILE A 63 1.55 2.14 2.61
C ILE A 63 1.40 1.39 1.30
N ASN A 64 0.74 0.25 1.36
CA ASN A 64 0.49 -0.59 0.21
C ASN A 64 -1.00 -0.56 -0.12
N PHE A 65 -1.30 -0.09 -1.32
CA PHE A 65 -2.63 -0.14 -1.91
C PHE A 65 -2.67 -1.40 -2.74
N ASN A 66 -3.52 -2.34 -2.34
CA ASN A 66 -3.64 -3.60 -3.06
C ASN A 66 -5.03 -3.69 -3.64
N ASP A 67 -5.11 -4.12 -4.90
CA ASP A 67 -6.35 -4.60 -5.47
C ASP A 67 -6.82 -5.83 -4.68
N THR A 68 -8.07 -5.78 -4.20
CA THR A 68 -8.70 -6.81 -3.37
C THR A 68 -8.53 -8.23 -3.93
N LYS A 69 -8.47 -8.37 -5.26
CA LYS A 69 -8.30 -9.68 -5.94
C LYS A 69 -7.00 -10.40 -5.62
N ILE A 70 -5.89 -9.70 -5.36
CA ILE A 70 -4.60 -10.35 -5.12
C ILE A 70 -4.63 -11.22 -3.84
N TYR A 71 -5.46 -10.85 -2.86
CA TYR A 71 -5.65 -11.62 -1.63
C TYR A 71 -6.76 -12.67 -1.71
N LEU A 72 -7.67 -12.53 -2.67
CA LEU A 72 -8.76 -13.48 -2.86
C LEU A 72 -8.34 -14.67 -3.74
N GLU A 73 -7.26 -14.53 -4.51
CA GLU A 73 -6.73 -15.58 -5.39
C GLU A 73 -5.37 -16.18 -4.93
N ALA A 74 -4.89 -15.83 -3.74
CA ALA A 74 -3.65 -16.37 -3.15
C ALA A 74 -3.93 -17.19 -1.88
#